data_AF-A0A7S1YS45-F1
#
_entry.id   AF-A0A7S1YS45-F1
#
_cell.length_a   1.000
_cell.length_b   1.000
_cell.length_c   1.000
_cell.angle_alpha   90.00
_cell.angle_beta   90.00
_cell.angle_gamma   90.00
#
_symmetry.space_group_name_H-M   'P 1'
#
loop_
_entity.id
_entity.type
_entity.pdbx_description
1 polymer ?
#
loop_
_entity_poly.entity_id
_entity_poly.type
_entity_poly.pdbx_seq_one_letter_code
_entity_poly.pdbx_strand_id
1 'polypeptide(L)'
;MHGRKRVFNNQMTDPYSLTPFPNAILFNWATIFVLGFGNLAALDFQARCMAAKTPKIATIGCIIAGFLTFLVGIPFSYLGAITRVLYGPDSSFAVFEPDTCSEILLLPTCAMWVPDADAFIKVLTHNMPSFLGGWCLIGIVAASMSTADGAILAMGTVLSNNLLRHVKFSFITKDTLILAARLSMIPFAVAAAAIATTKPGETGTFLIVAFDVTLASVVVPLFGCFYTKIPRPAAALFSILSGAITRIIMQFELSKDGSLLPPYGGAEFLDYGPAASAKVPPFIDDADPWDPSTEPCDQSRFSDYSGADSLASAAVSLVVFVLIQFLEREKSLDDSWLVSWSWMRPCVIEADVDDKHNGAMIDDDNFADDAVIVSPSDVGVE
;
A
#
# COMPACT_ATOMS: atom_id res chain seq x y z
N MET A 1 21.50 -11.23 39.12
CA MET A 1 21.27 -9.76 39.07
C MET A 1 20.86 -9.20 37.69
N HIS A 2 20.46 -10.04 36.72
CA HIS A 2 19.98 -9.57 35.40
C HIS A 2 18.43 -9.56 35.25
N GLY A 3 17.69 -10.05 36.25
CA GLY A 3 16.23 -10.26 36.15
C GLY A 3 15.31 -9.10 36.57
N ARG A 4 15.85 -7.88 36.77
CA ARG A 4 15.04 -6.67 37.02
C ARG A 4 15.70 -5.44 36.44
N LYS A 5 15.90 -5.40 35.12
CA LYS A 5 15.87 -4.08 34.46
C LYS A 5 14.40 -3.71 34.33
N ARG A 6 14.03 -2.49 34.72
CA ARG A 6 12.74 -1.93 34.30
C ARG A 6 12.75 -1.99 32.78
N VAL A 7 11.88 -2.81 32.20
CA VAL A 7 11.72 -3.02 30.75
C VAL A 7 11.39 -1.70 30.01
N PHE A 8 11.20 -0.58 30.73
CA PHE A 8 10.54 0.63 30.22
C PHE A 8 11.27 1.95 30.50
N ASN A 9 12.61 2.00 30.58
CA ASN A 9 13.27 3.31 30.71
C ASN A 9 13.36 4.10 29.38
N ASN A 10 13.39 3.42 28.22
CA ASN A 10 13.61 4.07 26.91
C ASN A 10 12.55 3.79 25.81
N GLN A 11 11.55 2.92 26.04
CA GLN A 11 10.42 2.63 25.13
C GLN A 11 10.75 2.75 23.61
N MET A 12 9.98 3.56 22.87
CA MET A 12 10.05 3.81 21.41
C MET A 12 11.39 4.36 20.88
N THR A 13 12.35 4.66 21.75
CA THR A 13 13.67 5.20 21.36
C THR A 13 14.79 4.16 21.44
N ASP A 14 14.52 2.97 21.98
CA ASP A 14 15.49 1.88 22.05
C ASP A 14 15.32 0.98 20.82
N PRO A 15 16.25 1.00 19.83
CA PRO A 15 16.16 0.22 18.59
C PRO A 15 16.15 -1.31 18.80
N TYR A 16 16.48 -1.78 20.00
CA TYR A 16 16.48 -3.21 20.37
C TYR A 16 15.23 -3.62 21.16
N SER A 17 14.33 -2.69 21.48
CA SER A 17 13.13 -2.98 22.26
C SER A 17 12.08 -3.69 21.41
N LEU A 18 12.00 -5.02 21.55
CA LEU A 18 10.92 -5.83 20.95
C LEU A 18 9.59 -5.68 21.69
N THR A 19 9.59 -5.05 22.87
CA THR A 19 8.38 -4.70 23.63
C THR A 19 8.30 -3.19 23.89
N PRO A 20 7.17 -2.45 23.72
CA PRO A 20 5.80 -2.86 23.37
C PRO A 20 5.65 -3.70 22.10
N PHE A 21 5.59 -3.18 20.90
CA PHE A 21 6.13 -3.83 19.71
C PHE A 21 6.41 -2.66 18.77
N PRO A 22 7.21 -1.64 19.18
CA PRO A 22 7.19 -0.35 18.52
C PRO A 22 8.61 0.13 18.23
N ASN A 23 9.42 -0.71 17.60
CA ASN A 23 10.30 -0.18 16.55
C ASN A 23 9.73 -0.46 15.17
N ALA A 24 8.55 -1.09 15.08
CA ALA A 24 7.83 -1.24 13.83
C ALA A 24 7.63 0.12 13.14
N ILE A 25 7.54 1.27 13.84
CA ILE A 25 7.45 2.56 13.11
C ILE A 25 8.74 2.94 12.39
N LEU A 26 9.91 2.60 12.96
CA LEU A 26 11.22 2.80 12.32
C LEU A 26 11.50 1.73 11.26
N PHE A 27 10.99 0.51 11.43
CA PHE A 27 11.15 -0.60 10.48
C PHE A 27 10.08 -0.61 9.36
N ASN A 28 8.92 0.00 9.58
CA ASN A 28 7.78 0.08 8.65
C ASN A 28 7.77 1.36 7.79
N TRP A 29 8.91 2.06 7.72
CA TRP A 29 9.09 3.23 6.86
C TRP A 29 8.85 2.88 5.38
N ALA A 30 9.17 1.64 4.97
CA ALA A 30 8.92 1.16 3.62
C ALA A 30 7.42 1.15 3.30
N THR A 31 6.55 0.64 4.19
CA THR A 31 5.10 0.68 3.94
C THR A 31 4.53 2.09 4.00
N ILE A 32 5.05 2.96 4.90
CA ILE A 32 4.65 4.39 4.89
C ILE A 32 5.01 5.03 3.54
N PHE A 33 6.21 4.77 3.05
CA PHE A 33 6.68 5.25 1.74
C PHE A 33 5.80 4.70 0.62
N VAL A 34 5.51 3.39 0.64
CA VAL A 34 4.70 2.72 -0.38
C VAL A 34 3.28 3.23 -0.41
N LEU A 35 2.61 3.32 0.73
CA LEU A 35 1.25 3.85 0.82
C LEU A 35 1.20 5.33 0.47
N GLY A 36 2.20 6.11 0.89
CA GLY A 36 2.27 7.54 0.61
C GLY A 36 2.47 7.85 -0.88
N PHE A 37 3.51 7.28 -1.50
CA PHE A 37 3.83 7.53 -2.91
C PHE A 37 2.93 6.74 -3.87
N GLY A 38 2.52 5.52 -3.52
CA GLY A 38 1.57 4.74 -4.33
C GLY A 38 0.25 5.46 -4.53
N ASN A 39 -0.20 6.21 -3.51
CA ASN A 39 -1.44 7.00 -3.59
C ASN A 39 -1.36 8.19 -4.56
N LEU A 40 -0.16 8.65 -4.96
CA LEU A 40 0.00 9.74 -5.94
C LEU A 40 -0.54 9.34 -7.32
N ALA A 41 -0.42 8.06 -7.67
CA ALA A 41 -0.90 7.51 -8.93
C ALA A 41 -2.27 6.82 -8.81
N ALA A 42 -2.93 6.93 -7.66
CA ALA A 42 -4.25 6.34 -7.44
C ALA A 42 -5.35 7.16 -8.15
N LEU A 43 -6.11 6.48 -9.01
CA LEU A 43 -7.09 7.11 -9.90
C LEU A 43 -8.31 7.67 -9.16
N ASP A 44 -8.71 7.03 -8.08
CA ASP A 44 -9.83 7.45 -7.22
C ASP A 44 -9.55 8.81 -6.54
N PHE A 45 -8.29 9.10 -6.21
CA PHE A 45 -7.86 10.41 -5.74
C PHE A 45 -7.77 11.45 -6.87
N GLN A 46 -7.18 11.07 -8.00
CA GLN A 46 -7.01 11.98 -9.15
C GLN A 46 -8.36 12.45 -9.73
N ALA A 47 -9.34 11.56 -9.84
CA ALA A 47 -10.69 11.89 -10.30
C ALA A 47 -11.37 12.97 -9.44
N ARG A 48 -11.13 12.95 -8.13
CA ARG A 48 -11.67 13.98 -7.20
C ARG A 48 -11.00 15.33 -7.40
N CYS A 49 -9.70 15.34 -7.71
CA CYS A 49 -8.97 16.56 -8.01
C CYS A 49 -9.41 17.17 -9.35
N MET A 50 -9.66 16.34 -10.37
CA MET A 50 -10.13 16.79 -11.68
C MET A 50 -11.59 17.28 -11.66
N ALA A 51 -12.43 16.74 -10.77
CA ALA A 51 -13.79 17.21 -10.58
C ALA A 51 -13.90 18.58 -9.85
N ALA A 52 -12.78 19.14 -9.37
CA ALA A 52 -12.78 20.43 -8.68
C ALA A 52 -12.93 21.59 -9.68
N LYS A 53 -13.72 22.61 -9.30
CA LYS A 53 -13.99 23.78 -10.14
C LYS A 53 -12.73 24.57 -10.54
N THR A 54 -11.70 24.58 -9.68
CA THR A 54 -10.43 25.27 -9.96
C THR A 54 -9.26 24.52 -9.31
N PRO A 55 -8.03 24.65 -9.85
CA PRO A 55 -6.85 24.03 -9.26
C PRO A 55 -6.60 24.50 -7.82
N LYS A 56 -6.90 25.77 -7.51
CA LYS A 56 -6.76 26.32 -6.14
C LYS A 56 -7.66 25.59 -5.13
N ILE A 57 -8.91 25.30 -5.52
CA ILE A 57 -9.86 24.57 -4.66
C ILE A 57 -9.38 23.13 -4.46
N ALA A 58 -8.86 22.48 -5.51
CA ALA A 58 -8.29 21.13 -5.39
C ALA A 58 -7.12 21.10 -4.39
N THR A 59 -6.18 22.04 -4.49
CA THR A 59 -5.02 22.13 -3.57
C THR A 59 -5.46 22.38 -2.12
N ILE A 60 -6.36 23.34 -1.89
CA ILE A 60 -6.88 23.62 -0.54
C ILE A 60 -7.60 22.40 0.03
N GLY A 61 -8.41 21.71 -0.79
CA GLY A 61 -9.08 20.48 -0.41
C GLY A 61 -8.09 19.40 0.04
N CYS A 62 -7.00 19.21 -0.71
CA CYS A 62 -5.95 18.24 -0.35
C CYS A 62 -5.24 18.60 0.96
N ILE A 63 -4.94 19.88 1.18
CA ILE A 63 -4.29 20.34 2.43
C ILE A 63 -5.22 20.11 3.62
N ILE A 64 -6.50 20.49 3.51
CA ILE A 64 -7.50 20.28 4.57
C ILE A 64 -7.67 18.79 4.85
N ALA A 65 -7.76 17.97 3.79
CA ALA A 65 -7.86 16.52 3.93
C ALA A 65 -6.64 15.95 4.69
N GLY A 66 -5.43 16.40 4.36
CA GLY A 66 -4.22 15.99 5.09
C GLY A 66 -4.26 16.33 6.58
N PHE A 67 -4.74 17.51 6.96
CA PHE A 67 -4.93 17.86 8.38
C PHE A 67 -6.02 17.01 9.06
N LEU A 68 -7.13 16.77 8.37
CA LEU A 68 -8.20 15.92 8.89
C LEU A 68 -7.75 14.46 9.08
N THR A 69 -6.85 13.97 8.23
CA THR A 69 -6.25 12.64 8.37
C THR A 69 -5.48 12.51 9.69
N PHE A 70 -4.77 13.54 10.15
CA PHE A 70 -4.13 13.48 11.47
C PHE A 70 -5.14 13.47 12.60
N LEU A 71 -6.21 14.27 12.48
CA LEU A 71 -7.26 14.35 13.50
C LEU A 71 -7.99 13.02 13.67
N VAL A 72 -8.19 12.26 12.60
CA VAL A 72 -8.82 10.92 12.64
C VAL A 72 -7.78 9.83 12.93
N GLY A 73 -6.64 9.85 12.25
CA GLY A 73 -5.62 8.81 12.32
C GLY A 73 -5.04 8.66 13.72
N ILE A 74 -4.73 9.76 14.41
CA ILE A 74 -4.10 9.71 15.74
C ILE A 74 -5.00 8.99 16.77
N PRO A 75 -6.29 9.35 16.96
CA PRO A 75 -7.18 8.62 17.86
C PRO A 75 -7.33 7.14 17.51
N PHE A 76 -7.44 6.80 16.22
CA PHE A 76 -7.53 5.39 15.78
C PHE A 76 -6.23 4.61 16.05
N SER A 77 -5.07 5.24 15.87
CA SER A 77 -3.78 4.65 16.25
C SER A 77 -3.68 4.40 17.76
N TYR A 78 -4.15 5.35 18.58
CA TYR A 78 -4.23 5.15 20.04
C TYR A 78 -5.17 4.01 20.42
N LEU A 79 -6.30 3.87 19.72
CA LEU A 79 -7.22 2.76 19.96
C LEU A 79 -6.55 1.40 19.66
N GLY A 80 -5.77 1.30 18.58
CA GLY A 80 -4.95 0.11 18.31
C GLY A 80 -3.91 -0.15 19.41
N ALA A 81 -3.27 0.90 19.94
CA ALA A 81 -2.36 0.76 21.07
C ALA A 81 -3.08 0.27 22.34
N ILE A 82 -4.29 0.76 22.61
CA ILE A 82 -5.13 0.30 23.74
C ILE A 82 -5.50 -1.19 23.57
N THR A 83 -5.85 -1.61 22.35
CA THR A 83 -6.10 -3.03 22.05
C THR A 83 -4.91 -3.91 22.40
N ARG A 84 -3.69 -3.47 22.09
CA ARG A 84 -2.47 -4.20 22.44
C ARG A 84 -2.19 -4.24 23.95
N VAL A 85 -2.58 -3.22 24.70
CA VAL A 85 -2.45 -3.21 26.18
C VAL A 85 -3.44 -4.19 26.80
N LEU A 86 -4.66 -4.30 26.25
CA LEU A 86 -5.72 -5.16 26.80
C LEU A 86 -5.67 -6.61 26.33
N TYR A 87 -5.15 -6.89 25.13
CA TYR A 87 -5.15 -8.24 24.51
C TYR A 87 -3.76 -8.72 24.05
N GLY A 88 -2.70 -7.97 24.34
CA GLY A 88 -1.33 -8.40 24.03
C GLY A 88 -0.73 -9.37 25.07
N PRO A 89 0.51 -9.85 24.87
CA PRO A 89 1.19 -10.82 25.73
C PRO A 89 1.26 -10.44 27.21
N ASP A 90 1.28 -9.16 27.55
CA ASP A 90 1.35 -8.71 28.96
C ASP A 90 -0.03 -8.54 29.60
N SER A 91 -1.12 -8.84 28.88
CA SER A 91 -2.47 -8.57 29.33
C SER A 91 -3.08 -9.78 30.07
N SER A 92 -4.08 -9.50 30.91
CA SER A 92 -4.83 -10.55 31.61
C SER A 92 -5.71 -11.41 30.69
N PHE A 93 -5.95 -10.95 29.46
CA PHE A 93 -6.77 -11.64 28.46
C PHE A 93 -5.93 -12.33 27.38
N ALA A 94 -4.61 -12.38 27.57
CA ALA A 94 -3.70 -13.02 26.66
C ALA A 94 -3.96 -14.53 26.59
N VAL A 95 -4.06 -15.05 25.37
CA VAL A 95 -4.15 -16.48 25.09
C VAL A 95 -2.77 -16.95 24.67
N PHE A 96 -2.37 -18.11 25.19
CA PHE A 96 -1.08 -18.69 24.86
C PHE A 96 -1.23 -20.15 24.42
N GLU A 97 -0.44 -20.54 23.43
CA GLU A 97 -0.31 -21.93 22.99
C GLU A 97 0.71 -22.64 23.90
N PRO A 98 0.35 -23.75 24.57
CA PRO A 98 1.27 -24.52 25.39
C PRO A 98 2.32 -25.24 24.52
N ASP A 99 3.35 -25.81 25.17
CA ASP A 99 4.34 -26.69 24.53
C ASP A 99 5.19 -26.03 23.41
N THR A 100 5.58 -24.77 23.62
CA THR A 100 6.58 -24.07 22.79
C THR A 100 7.89 -23.89 23.53
N CYS A 101 8.99 -23.50 22.88
CA CYS A 101 10.27 -23.21 23.53
C CYS A 101 10.86 -21.87 23.05
N SER A 102 11.71 -21.26 23.88
CA SER A 102 12.42 -20.02 23.55
C SER A 102 13.82 -20.00 24.14
N GLU A 103 14.85 -19.97 23.28
CA GLU A 103 16.25 -19.92 23.68
C GLU A 103 16.63 -18.57 24.31
N ILE A 104 16.06 -17.46 23.81
CA ILE A 104 16.31 -16.10 24.31
C ILE A 104 15.98 -15.99 25.81
N LEU A 105 14.85 -16.58 26.20
CA LEU A 105 14.37 -16.55 27.57
C LEU A 105 14.96 -17.69 28.41
N LEU A 106 15.67 -18.64 27.78
CA LEU A 106 16.13 -19.91 28.35
C LEU A 106 14.97 -20.76 28.91
N LEU A 107 13.86 -20.87 28.19
CA LEU A 107 12.72 -21.70 28.58
C LEU A 107 12.61 -22.96 27.68
N PRO A 108 12.73 -24.18 28.25
CA PRO A 108 12.54 -25.44 27.51
C PRO A 108 11.10 -25.68 27.12
N THR A 109 10.18 -25.22 27.96
CA THR A 109 8.73 -25.14 27.72
C THR A 109 8.28 -23.74 28.12
N CYS A 110 7.62 -23.05 27.19
CA CYS A 110 6.99 -21.75 27.35
C CYS A 110 5.64 -21.76 26.63
N ALA A 111 4.87 -20.70 26.86
CA ALA A 111 3.61 -20.50 26.19
C ALA A 111 3.77 -19.34 25.19
N MET A 112 3.63 -19.64 23.89
CA MET A 112 3.71 -18.64 22.82
C MET A 112 2.43 -17.80 22.85
N TRP A 113 2.54 -16.48 22.80
CA TRP A 113 1.37 -15.61 22.71
C TRP A 113 0.69 -15.75 21.34
N VAL A 114 -0.62 -15.99 21.35
CA VAL A 114 -1.42 -16.10 20.13
C VAL A 114 -2.17 -14.79 19.90
N PRO A 115 -1.96 -14.08 18.77
CA PRO A 115 -2.68 -12.87 18.45
C PRO A 115 -4.16 -13.16 18.17
N ASP A 116 -5.03 -12.44 18.86
CA ASP A 116 -6.48 -12.52 18.68
C ASP A 116 -6.93 -11.54 17.58
N ALA A 117 -7.37 -12.09 16.44
CA ALA A 117 -7.80 -11.31 15.28
C ALA A 117 -8.99 -10.38 15.60
N ASP A 118 -9.83 -10.76 16.55
CA ASP A 118 -11.01 -9.99 16.96
C ASP A 118 -10.73 -9.05 18.14
N ALA A 119 -9.48 -8.95 18.61
CA ALA A 119 -9.12 -8.15 19.77
C ALA A 119 -9.62 -6.69 19.67
N PHE A 120 -9.49 -6.09 18.49
CA PHE A 120 -9.94 -4.71 18.27
C PHE A 120 -11.46 -4.58 18.41
N ILE A 121 -12.21 -5.52 17.86
CA ILE A 121 -13.67 -5.56 17.99
C ILE A 121 -14.09 -5.82 19.43
N LYS A 122 -13.39 -6.73 20.14
CA LYS A 122 -13.64 -7.03 21.55
C LYS A 122 -13.44 -5.82 22.46
N VAL A 123 -12.43 -4.99 22.21
CA VAL A 123 -12.26 -3.71 22.93
C VAL A 123 -13.47 -2.79 22.72
N LEU A 124 -13.93 -2.66 21.48
CA LEU A 124 -15.06 -1.80 21.15
C LEU A 124 -16.38 -2.29 21.79
N THR A 125 -16.58 -3.60 21.91
CA THR A 125 -17.84 -4.17 22.40
C THR A 125 -17.86 -4.45 23.90
N HIS A 126 -16.74 -4.81 24.51
CA HIS A 126 -16.66 -5.24 25.91
C HIS A 126 -16.03 -4.20 26.86
N ASN A 127 -15.09 -3.38 26.36
CA ASN A 127 -14.36 -2.43 27.22
C ASN A 127 -14.86 -0.99 27.09
N MET A 128 -15.35 -0.59 25.91
CA MET A 128 -15.87 0.76 25.69
C MET A 128 -17.34 0.91 26.08
N PRO A 129 -17.78 2.12 26.49
CA PRO A 129 -19.21 2.41 26.65
C PRO A 129 -19.97 2.07 25.37
N SER A 130 -21.09 1.36 25.50
CA SER A 130 -21.80 0.76 24.37
C SER A 130 -22.16 1.76 23.27
N PHE A 131 -22.45 3.01 23.64
CA PHE A 131 -22.71 4.10 22.69
C PHE A 131 -21.47 4.43 21.84
N LEU A 132 -20.30 4.62 22.47
CA LEU A 132 -19.05 4.97 21.77
C LEU A 132 -18.53 3.78 20.95
N GLY A 133 -18.61 2.57 21.49
CA GLY A 133 -18.24 1.35 20.78
C GLY A 133 -19.09 1.16 19.51
N GLY A 134 -20.41 1.29 19.65
CA GLY A 134 -21.33 1.24 18.51
C GLY A 134 -21.06 2.32 17.47
N TRP A 135 -20.82 3.56 17.90
CA TRP A 135 -20.51 4.66 16.97
C TRP A 135 -19.19 4.46 16.22
N CYS A 136 -18.18 3.89 16.89
CA CYS A 136 -16.91 3.54 16.26
C CYS A 136 -17.09 2.44 15.21
N LEU A 137 -17.87 1.39 15.51
CA LEU A 137 -18.19 0.32 14.55
C LEU A 137 -18.93 0.86 13.33
N ILE A 138 -19.92 1.73 13.53
CA ILE A 138 -20.62 2.42 12.43
C ILE A 138 -19.62 3.24 11.60
N GLY A 139 -18.70 3.95 12.26
CA GLY A 139 -17.64 4.72 11.59
C GLY A 139 -16.73 3.85 10.72
N ILE A 140 -16.33 2.68 11.20
CA ILE A 140 -15.50 1.72 10.45
C ILE A 140 -16.23 1.21 9.20
N VAL A 141 -17.52 0.89 9.33
CA VAL A 141 -18.36 0.48 8.20
C VAL A 141 -18.51 1.62 7.20
N ALA A 142 -18.80 2.84 7.67
CA ALA A 142 -18.96 4.02 6.81
C ALA A 142 -17.66 4.37 6.07
N ALA A 143 -16.51 4.30 6.74
CA ALA A 143 -15.20 4.52 6.13
C ALA A 143 -14.91 3.46 5.05
N SER A 144 -15.15 2.19 5.36
CA SER A 144 -14.97 1.07 4.41
C SER A 144 -15.85 1.24 3.16
N MET A 145 -17.12 1.62 3.34
CA MET A 145 -18.05 1.86 2.23
C MET A 145 -17.59 3.02 1.35
N SER A 146 -17.13 4.14 1.95
CA SER A 146 -16.65 5.29 1.19
C SER A 146 -15.41 4.97 0.34
N THR A 147 -14.49 4.14 0.84
CA THR A 147 -13.32 3.68 0.09
C THR A 147 -13.70 2.70 -1.02
N ALA A 148 -14.59 1.75 -0.72
CA ALA A 148 -15.08 0.78 -1.70
C ALA A 148 -15.77 1.47 -2.89
N ASP A 149 -16.63 2.45 -2.61
CA ASP A 149 -17.33 3.23 -3.65
C ASP A 149 -16.34 3.97 -4.56
N GLY A 150 -15.29 4.56 -4.00
CA GLY A 150 -14.22 5.23 -4.76
C GLY A 150 -13.48 4.28 -5.70
N ALA A 151 -13.06 3.12 -5.20
CA ALA A 151 -12.33 2.12 -5.97
C ALA A 151 -13.19 1.50 -7.09
N ILE A 152 -14.45 1.15 -6.78
CA ILE A 152 -15.38 0.56 -7.75
C ILE A 152 -15.72 1.58 -8.85
N LEU A 153 -15.95 2.84 -8.48
CA LEU A 153 -16.19 3.91 -9.44
C LEU A 153 -14.97 4.10 -10.36
N ALA A 154 -13.75 4.15 -9.80
CA ALA A 154 -12.53 4.29 -10.58
C ALA A 154 -12.38 3.15 -11.60
N MET A 155 -12.52 1.89 -11.18
CA MET A 155 -12.48 0.74 -12.09
C MET A 155 -13.55 0.81 -13.18
N GLY A 156 -14.78 1.20 -12.83
CA GLY A 156 -15.87 1.36 -13.79
C GLY A 156 -15.58 2.44 -14.83
N THR A 157 -15.01 3.59 -14.41
CA THR A 157 -14.63 4.66 -15.34
C THR A 157 -13.49 4.27 -16.28
N VAL A 158 -12.50 3.51 -15.79
CA VAL A 158 -11.41 2.99 -16.63
C VAL A 158 -11.97 2.01 -17.65
N LEU A 159 -12.82 1.07 -17.23
CA LEU A 159 -13.42 0.10 -18.14
C LEU A 159 -14.27 0.80 -19.20
N SER A 160 -15.11 1.77 -18.82
CA SER A 160 -15.97 2.49 -19.78
C SER A 160 -15.18 3.39 -20.73
N ASN A 161 -14.28 4.23 -20.21
CA ASN A 161 -13.62 5.27 -21.00
C ASN A 161 -12.36 4.78 -21.71
N ASN A 162 -11.56 3.89 -21.09
CA ASN A 162 -10.27 3.47 -21.64
C ASN A 162 -10.36 2.17 -22.44
N LEU A 163 -11.38 1.33 -22.19
CA LEU A 163 -11.58 0.09 -22.94
C LEU A 163 -12.81 0.17 -23.85
N LEU A 164 -14.01 0.32 -23.28
CA LEU A 164 -15.26 0.24 -24.04
C LEU A 164 -15.40 1.34 -25.11
N ARG A 165 -14.85 2.54 -24.89
CA ARG A 165 -14.85 3.62 -25.91
C ARG A 165 -14.02 3.28 -27.15
N HIS A 166 -12.95 2.50 -27.00
CA HIS A 166 -12.05 2.14 -28.10
C HIS A 166 -12.47 0.83 -28.79
N VAL A 167 -13.24 -0.02 -28.12
CA VAL A 167 -13.82 -1.21 -28.74
C VAL A 167 -15.08 -0.81 -29.51
N LYS A 168 -15.09 -1.02 -30.83
CA LYS A 168 -16.22 -0.69 -31.73
C LYS A 168 -17.41 -1.63 -31.54
N PHE A 169 -17.99 -1.65 -30.35
CA PHE A 169 -19.26 -2.33 -30.10
C PHE A 169 -20.42 -1.47 -30.61
N SER A 170 -21.25 -2.04 -31.48
CA SER A 170 -22.38 -1.35 -32.11
C SER A 170 -23.46 -0.86 -31.14
N PHE A 171 -23.39 -1.24 -29.85
CA PHE A 171 -24.34 -0.86 -28.79
C PHE A 171 -23.82 0.27 -27.88
N ILE A 172 -22.56 0.71 -28.05
CA ILE A 172 -21.95 1.75 -27.22
C ILE A 172 -22.00 3.07 -27.99
N THR A 173 -23.02 3.86 -27.68
CA THR A 173 -23.24 5.23 -28.17
C THR A 173 -22.88 6.20 -27.05
N LYS A 174 -22.65 7.49 -27.37
CA LYS A 174 -22.33 8.52 -26.35
C LYS A 174 -23.36 8.56 -25.21
N ASP A 175 -24.64 8.38 -25.54
CA ASP A 175 -25.74 8.40 -24.58
C ASP A 175 -25.81 7.14 -23.70
N THR A 176 -25.31 6.00 -24.19
CA THR A 176 -25.29 4.74 -23.43
C THR A 176 -23.99 4.53 -22.64
N LEU A 177 -22.99 5.41 -22.81
CA LEU A 177 -21.69 5.31 -22.14
C LEU A 177 -21.82 5.42 -20.61
N ILE A 178 -22.71 6.28 -20.11
CA ILE A 178 -22.96 6.43 -18.67
C ILE A 178 -23.61 5.16 -18.10
N LEU A 179 -24.54 4.55 -18.84
CA LEU A 179 -25.16 3.29 -18.44
C LEU A 179 -24.14 2.15 -18.48
N ALA A 180 -23.28 2.12 -19.49
CA ALA A 180 -22.19 1.15 -19.60
C ALA A 180 -21.22 1.28 -18.42
N ALA A 181 -20.84 2.50 -18.02
CA ALA A 181 -20.03 2.74 -16.83
C ALA A 181 -20.71 2.21 -15.55
N ARG A 182 -22.02 2.46 -15.39
CA ARG A 182 -22.78 1.96 -14.22
C ARG A 182 -22.88 0.43 -14.18
N LEU A 183 -23.16 -0.20 -15.32
CA LEU A 183 -23.23 -1.65 -15.42
C LEU A 183 -21.86 -2.30 -15.25
N SER A 184 -20.80 -1.63 -15.67
CA SER A 184 -19.42 -2.11 -15.54
C SER A 184 -18.95 -2.22 -14.08
N MET A 185 -19.56 -1.49 -13.15
CA MET A 185 -19.26 -1.57 -11.72
C MET A 185 -19.75 -2.88 -11.08
N ILE A 186 -20.87 -3.44 -11.57
CA ILE A 186 -21.50 -4.65 -10.99
C ILE A 186 -20.54 -5.86 -10.96
N PRO A 187 -19.88 -6.27 -12.07
CA PRO A 187 -18.98 -7.42 -12.03
C PRO A 187 -17.79 -7.21 -11.10
N PHE A 188 -17.23 -5.99 -11.03
CA PHE A 188 -16.14 -5.69 -10.09
C PHE A 188 -16.60 -5.77 -8.63
N ALA A 189 -17.79 -5.25 -8.32
CA ALA A 189 -18.35 -5.35 -6.96
C ALA A 189 -18.58 -6.81 -6.54
N VAL A 190 -19.13 -7.64 -7.43
CA VAL A 190 -19.35 -9.07 -7.17
C VAL A 190 -18.01 -9.81 -7.00
N ALA A 191 -17.02 -9.55 -7.85
CA ALA A 191 -15.70 -10.16 -7.74
C ALA A 191 -14.99 -9.74 -6.44
N ALA A 192 -15.02 -8.45 -6.08
CA ALA A 192 -14.45 -7.95 -4.84
C ALA A 192 -15.12 -8.58 -3.61
N ALA A 193 -16.46 -8.69 -3.60
CA ALA A 193 -17.20 -9.34 -2.53
C ALA A 193 -16.85 -10.84 -2.40
N ALA A 194 -16.69 -11.55 -3.53
CA ALA A 194 -16.28 -12.95 -3.52
C ALA A 194 -14.87 -13.15 -2.98
N ILE A 195 -13.91 -12.28 -3.34
CA ILE A 195 -12.54 -12.35 -2.81
C ILE A 195 -12.55 -12.06 -1.30
N ALA A 196 -13.28 -11.03 -0.87
CA ALA A 196 -13.37 -10.63 0.54
C ALA A 196 -13.92 -11.74 1.45
N THR A 197 -14.88 -12.55 0.99
CA THR A 197 -15.43 -13.66 1.80
C THR A 197 -14.49 -14.85 1.93
N THR A 198 -13.61 -15.08 0.95
CA THR A 198 -12.68 -16.22 0.97
C THR A 198 -11.46 -16.00 1.86
N LYS A 199 -11.05 -14.74 2.07
CA LYS A 199 -9.80 -14.36 2.76
C LYS A 199 -9.99 -13.19 3.74
N PRO A 200 -10.79 -13.35 4.81
CA PRO A 200 -11.13 -12.24 5.71
C PRO A 200 -9.95 -11.70 6.54
N GLY A 201 -8.95 -12.53 6.83
CA GLY A 201 -7.79 -12.16 7.66
C GLY A 201 -6.66 -11.42 6.93
N GLU A 202 -6.70 -11.30 5.60
CA GLU A 202 -5.57 -10.80 4.79
C GLU A 202 -5.85 -9.41 4.16
N THR A 203 -6.91 -8.72 4.60
CA THR A 203 -7.39 -7.47 3.99
C THR A 203 -6.34 -6.35 3.99
N GLY A 204 -5.59 -6.19 5.08
CA GLY A 204 -4.50 -5.21 5.17
C GLY A 204 -3.37 -5.48 4.16
N THR A 205 -3.04 -6.75 3.96
CA THR A 205 -2.01 -7.17 2.99
C THR A 205 -2.45 -6.84 1.57
N PHE A 206 -3.71 -7.10 1.20
CA PHE A 206 -4.22 -6.75 -0.13
C PHE A 206 -4.17 -5.24 -0.40
N LEU A 207 -4.47 -4.41 0.61
CA LEU A 207 -4.38 -2.96 0.48
C LEU A 207 -2.95 -2.50 0.21
N ILE A 208 -1.98 -3.02 0.98
CA ILE A 208 -0.56 -2.69 0.79
C ILE A 208 -0.11 -3.12 -0.61
N VAL A 209 -0.40 -4.36 -1.01
CA VAL A 209 -0.01 -4.88 -2.34
C VAL A 209 -0.62 -4.06 -3.47
N ALA A 210 -1.87 -3.59 -3.34
CA ALA A 210 -2.52 -2.77 -4.37
C ALA A 210 -1.76 -1.45 -4.61
N PHE A 211 -1.46 -0.68 -3.55
CA PHE A 211 -0.71 0.57 -3.69
C PHE A 211 0.74 0.36 -4.12
N ASP A 212 1.32 -0.78 -3.75
CA ASP A 212 2.68 -1.15 -4.09
C ASP A 212 2.84 -1.45 -5.58
N VAL A 213 1.89 -2.18 -6.18
CA VAL A 213 1.87 -2.37 -7.64
C VAL A 213 1.75 -1.03 -8.36
N THR A 214 0.94 -0.10 -7.85
CA THR A 214 0.84 1.25 -8.41
C THR A 214 2.14 2.04 -8.28
N LEU A 215 2.84 1.94 -7.13
CA LEU A 215 4.16 2.54 -6.94
C LEU A 215 5.17 1.99 -7.96
N ALA A 216 5.28 0.66 -8.05
CA ALA A 216 6.27 -0.01 -8.88
C ALA A 216 6.06 0.26 -10.37
N SER A 217 4.81 0.34 -10.81
CA SER A 217 4.48 0.44 -12.24
C SER A 217 4.26 1.86 -12.73
N VAL A 218 3.55 2.72 -12.00
CA VAL A 218 3.04 4.01 -12.54
C VAL A 218 3.83 5.21 -12.04
N VAL A 219 4.28 5.22 -10.78
CA VAL A 219 4.90 6.42 -10.19
C VAL A 219 6.18 6.80 -10.94
N VAL A 220 7.07 5.85 -11.18
CA VAL A 220 8.33 6.10 -11.91
C VAL A 220 8.10 6.74 -13.28
N PRO A 221 7.32 6.15 -14.22
CA PRO A 221 7.13 6.74 -15.54
C PRO A 221 6.31 8.04 -15.48
N LEU A 222 5.39 8.20 -14.52
CA LEU A 222 4.66 9.46 -14.32
C LEU A 222 5.63 10.63 -14.05
N PHE A 223 6.51 10.47 -13.05
CA PHE A 223 7.52 11.46 -12.73
C PHE A 223 8.57 11.59 -13.85
N GLY A 224 9.02 10.46 -14.39
CA GLY A 224 9.98 10.41 -15.49
C GLY A 224 9.50 11.20 -16.70
N CYS A 225 8.24 11.04 -17.12
CA CYS A 225 7.68 11.76 -18.25
C CYS A 225 7.49 13.26 -17.98
N PHE A 226 7.18 13.65 -16.75
CA PHE A 226 7.00 15.06 -16.38
C PHE A 226 8.33 15.84 -16.34
N TYR A 227 9.39 15.21 -15.83
CA TYR A 227 10.70 15.86 -15.66
C TYR A 227 11.65 15.69 -16.84
N THR A 228 11.31 14.86 -17.83
CA THR A 228 12.10 14.72 -19.06
C THR A 228 11.61 15.68 -20.15
N LYS A 229 12.54 16.33 -20.84
CA LYS A 229 12.21 17.28 -21.93
C LYS A 229 11.51 16.62 -23.12
N ILE A 230 11.85 15.37 -23.41
CA ILE A 230 11.33 14.59 -24.55
C ILE A 230 11.04 13.17 -24.04
N PRO A 231 9.86 12.92 -23.46
CA PRO A 231 9.51 11.59 -22.95
C PRO A 231 9.33 10.59 -24.10
N ARG A 232 9.86 9.37 -23.93
CA ARG A 232 9.70 8.29 -24.92
C ARG A 232 8.59 7.31 -24.51
N PRO A 233 7.61 7.02 -25.37
CA PRO A 233 6.54 6.06 -25.05
C PRO A 233 7.05 4.66 -24.70
N ALA A 234 8.14 4.23 -25.34
CA ALA A 234 8.74 2.93 -25.08
C ALA A 234 9.34 2.86 -23.66
N ALA A 235 10.06 3.89 -23.23
CA ALA A 235 10.61 3.96 -21.88
C ALA A 235 9.52 3.85 -20.82
N ALA A 236 8.38 4.53 -21.03
CA ALA A 236 7.23 4.43 -20.13
C ALA A 236 6.65 3.01 -20.09
N LEU A 237 6.38 2.38 -21.24
CA LEU A 237 5.78 1.04 -21.28
C LEU A 237 6.68 -0.02 -20.63
N PHE A 238 7.97 -0.03 -20.98
CA PHE A 238 8.90 -1.01 -20.43
C PHE A 238 9.14 -0.79 -18.92
N SER A 239 9.12 0.45 -18.44
CA SER A 239 9.15 0.77 -17.01
C SER A 239 7.92 0.21 -16.29
N ILE A 240 6.72 0.44 -16.81
CA ILE A 240 5.46 -0.11 -16.25
C ILE A 240 5.53 -1.64 -16.15
N LEU A 241 5.89 -2.31 -17.25
CA LEU A 241 5.92 -3.78 -17.32
C LEU A 241 6.99 -4.37 -16.42
N SER A 242 8.21 -3.83 -16.44
CA SER A 242 9.31 -4.34 -15.62
C SER A 242 9.04 -4.15 -14.13
N GLY A 243 8.50 -3.00 -13.71
CA GLY A 243 8.09 -2.76 -12.32
C GLY A 243 7.00 -3.73 -11.86
N ALA A 244 5.92 -3.88 -12.64
CA ALA A 244 4.82 -4.78 -12.32
C ALA A 244 5.26 -6.26 -12.25
N ILE A 245 6.02 -6.73 -13.24
CA ILE A 245 6.52 -8.11 -13.29
C ILE A 245 7.44 -8.39 -12.10
N THR A 246 8.40 -7.50 -11.84
CA THR A 246 9.31 -7.64 -10.70
C THR A 246 8.54 -7.71 -9.39
N ARG A 247 7.52 -6.85 -9.23
CA ARG A 247 6.71 -6.83 -8.03
C ARG A 247 5.89 -8.10 -7.83
N ILE A 248 5.34 -8.66 -8.90
CA ILE A 248 4.60 -9.93 -8.87
C ILE A 248 5.54 -11.08 -8.52
N ILE A 249 6.72 -11.16 -9.13
CA ILE A 249 7.70 -12.22 -8.85
C ILE A 249 8.15 -12.15 -7.39
N MET A 250 8.57 -10.97 -6.92
CA MET A 250 9.03 -10.80 -5.53
C MET A 250 7.92 -11.05 -4.50
N GLN A 251 6.64 -10.88 -4.86
CA GLN A 251 5.53 -11.22 -3.97
C GLN A 251 5.55 -12.69 -3.54
N PHE A 252 5.98 -13.59 -4.42
CA PHE A 252 5.95 -15.03 -4.20
C PHE A 252 7.31 -15.62 -3.82
N GLU A 253 8.41 -14.97 -4.21
CA GLU A 253 9.78 -15.45 -3.91
C GLU A 253 10.30 -14.99 -2.55
N LEU A 254 9.89 -13.81 -2.05
CA LEU A 254 10.35 -13.31 -0.75
C LEU A 254 9.48 -13.86 0.38
N SER A 255 10.14 -14.37 1.42
CA SER A 255 9.51 -14.74 2.69
C SER A 255 8.88 -13.51 3.36
N LYS A 256 7.64 -13.69 3.83
CA LYS A 256 6.83 -12.66 4.49
C LYS A 256 6.19 -13.26 5.72
N ASP A 257 6.86 -13.11 6.84
CA ASP A 257 6.40 -13.67 8.12
C ASP A 257 5.48 -12.69 8.88
N GLY A 258 5.22 -11.50 8.31
CA GLY A 258 4.29 -10.49 8.82
C GLY A 258 4.82 -9.68 10.01
N SER A 259 6.06 -9.93 10.43
CA SER A 259 6.74 -9.24 11.54
C SER A 259 7.36 -7.90 11.13
N LEU A 260 7.46 -7.60 9.84
CA LEU A 260 8.09 -6.41 9.25
C LEU A 260 9.53 -6.16 9.75
N LEU A 261 10.23 -7.25 10.13
CA LEU A 261 11.59 -7.20 10.65
C LEU A 261 12.58 -7.70 9.58
N PRO A 262 13.57 -6.89 9.19
CA PRO A 262 14.68 -7.37 8.39
C PRO A 262 15.36 -8.56 9.07
N PRO A 263 15.85 -9.56 8.33
CA PRO A 263 16.53 -10.71 8.92
C PRO A 263 17.87 -10.27 9.50
N TYR A 264 17.94 -10.19 10.82
CA TYR A 264 19.16 -9.88 11.55
C TYR A 264 19.72 -11.14 12.21
N GLY A 265 21.03 -11.12 12.49
CA GLY A 265 21.76 -12.27 13.04
C GLY A 265 21.58 -12.50 14.55
N GLY A 266 20.90 -11.58 15.24
CA GLY A 266 20.71 -11.63 16.68
C GLY A 266 19.79 -12.77 17.12
N ALA A 267 19.98 -13.26 18.35
CA ALA A 267 19.13 -14.29 18.93
C ALA A 267 17.68 -13.77 19.12
N GLU A 268 17.50 -12.46 19.23
CA GLU A 268 16.22 -11.78 19.40
C GLU A 268 15.25 -11.88 18.21
N PHE A 269 15.71 -12.40 17.07
CA PHE A 269 14.91 -12.62 15.86
C PHE A 269 14.52 -14.09 15.65
N LEU A 270 14.74 -14.94 16.66
CA LEU A 270 14.26 -16.31 16.67
C LEU A 270 12.78 -16.35 17.05
N ASP A 271 11.98 -17.03 16.25
CA ASP A 271 10.60 -17.39 16.55
C ASP A 271 10.56 -18.56 17.55
N TYR A 272 9.44 -18.79 18.20
CA TYR A 272 9.29 -19.90 19.13
C TYR A 272 9.38 -21.26 18.42
N GLY A 273 10.04 -22.21 19.06
CA GLY A 273 10.16 -23.60 18.59
C GLY A 273 9.16 -24.54 19.27
N PRO A 274 9.07 -25.81 18.84
CA PRO A 274 8.34 -26.85 19.57
C PRO A 274 9.05 -27.16 20.90
N ALA A 275 8.31 -27.51 21.95
CA ALA A 275 8.86 -27.82 23.28
C ALA A 275 10.14 -28.69 23.21
N ALA A 276 11.23 -28.18 23.80
CA ALA A 276 12.53 -28.83 23.74
C ALA A 276 12.67 -29.96 24.77
N SER A 277 12.08 -29.77 25.97
CA SER A 277 12.24 -30.71 27.09
C SER A 277 11.20 -30.49 28.19
N ALA A 278 10.88 -31.53 28.96
CA ALA A 278 10.05 -31.44 30.17
C ALA A 278 10.84 -31.00 31.42
N LYS A 279 12.15 -30.75 31.27
CA LYS A 279 13.05 -30.28 32.35
C LYS A 279 12.76 -28.84 32.77
N VAL A 280 13.22 -28.45 33.96
CA VAL A 280 13.00 -27.09 34.47
C VAL A 280 13.93 -26.08 33.79
N PRO A 281 13.53 -24.81 33.68
CA PRO A 281 14.43 -23.75 33.22
C PRO A 281 15.68 -23.62 34.09
N PRO A 282 16.84 -23.24 33.52
CA PRO A 282 18.13 -23.15 34.21
C PRO A 282 18.22 -22.06 35.29
N PHE A 283 17.20 -21.20 35.42
CA PHE A 283 17.12 -20.20 36.49
C PHE A 283 16.42 -20.74 37.76
N ILE A 284 15.94 -21.98 37.76
CA ILE A 284 15.37 -22.66 38.93
C ILE A 284 16.44 -23.57 39.52
N ASP A 285 16.94 -23.21 40.71
CA ASP A 285 18.11 -23.85 41.33
C ASP A 285 17.81 -25.23 41.96
N ASP A 286 16.54 -25.66 42.07
CA ASP A 286 16.10 -26.81 42.89
C ASP A 286 15.67 -28.08 42.10
N ALA A 287 15.91 -28.16 40.79
CA ALA A 287 15.52 -29.32 39.96
C ALA A 287 16.50 -29.58 38.80
N ASP A 288 16.32 -30.70 38.06
CA ASP A 288 17.13 -31.09 36.89
C ASP A 288 17.03 -30.04 35.78
N PRO A 289 18.03 -29.14 35.61
CA PRO A 289 17.91 -27.99 34.75
C PRO A 289 18.11 -28.40 33.28
N TRP A 290 17.30 -27.80 32.41
CA TRP A 290 17.48 -27.91 30.98
C TRP A 290 18.81 -27.27 30.56
N ASP A 291 19.59 -28.02 29.78
CA ASP A 291 20.82 -27.55 29.16
C ASP A 291 20.58 -27.38 27.65
N PRO A 292 20.48 -26.12 27.16
CA PRO A 292 20.27 -25.81 25.74
C PRO A 292 21.34 -26.40 24.81
N SER A 293 22.53 -26.69 25.31
CA SER A 293 23.63 -27.25 24.52
C SER A 293 23.45 -28.75 24.22
N THR A 294 22.65 -29.45 25.03
CA THR A 294 22.38 -30.89 24.91
C THR A 294 21.01 -31.19 24.31
N GLU A 295 20.01 -30.35 24.60
CA GLU A 295 18.63 -30.46 24.12
C GLU A 295 18.24 -29.13 23.44
N PRO A 296 18.65 -28.90 22.19
CA PRO A 296 18.42 -27.61 21.53
C PRO A 296 16.94 -27.40 21.21
N CYS A 297 16.48 -26.17 21.41
CA CYS A 297 15.17 -25.68 20.96
C CYS A 297 15.26 -25.36 19.46
N ASP A 298 14.49 -26.08 18.62
CA ASP A 298 14.50 -25.86 17.17
C ASP A 298 13.65 -24.62 16.82
N GLN A 299 14.29 -23.47 16.72
CA GLN A 299 13.64 -22.18 16.45
C GLN A 299 13.89 -21.74 15.01
N SER A 300 12.81 -21.49 14.27
CA SER A 300 12.91 -20.77 12.99
C SER A 300 13.25 -19.31 13.24
N ARG A 301 14.03 -18.71 12.34
CA ARG A 301 14.32 -17.27 12.39
C ARG A 301 13.28 -16.49 11.60
N PHE A 302 12.81 -15.38 12.16
CA PHE A 302 11.99 -14.43 11.40
C PHE A 302 12.77 -13.90 10.21
N SER A 303 12.18 -14.03 9.03
CA SER A 303 12.73 -13.56 7.77
C SER A 303 11.66 -12.80 7.01
N ASP A 304 11.45 -11.54 7.39
CA ASP A 304 10.49 -10.68 6.71
C ASP A 304 11.18 -9.64 5.81
N TYR A 305 11.02 -9.80 4.50
CA TYR A 305 11.50 -8.84 3.51
C TYR A 305 10.40 -7.89 3.00
N SER A 306 9.28 -7.81 3.72
CA SER A 306 8.19 -6.89 3.38
C SER A 306 8.68 -5.44 3.28
N GLY A 307 8.40 -4.80 2.14
CA GLY A 307 8.83 -3.44 1.84
C GLY A 307 10.14 -3.37 1.05
N ALA A 308 11.04 -4.35 1.18
CA ALA A 308 12.23 -4.44 0.34
C ALA A 308 11.85 -4.83 -1.11
N ASP A 309 10.87 -5.72 -1.26
CA ASP A 309 10.24 -6.06 -2.54
C ASP A 309 9.62 -4.83 -3.22
N SER A 310 8.91 -4.02 -2.45
CA SER A 310 8.28 -2.78 -2.91
C SER A 310 9.31 -1.79 -3.45
N LEU A 311 10.35 -1.51 -2.66
CA LEU A 311 11.40 -0.55 -3.04
C LEU A 311 12.26 -1.07 -4.19
N ALA A 312 12.59 -2.37 -4.20
CA ALA A 312 13.37 -2.98 -5.27
C ALA A 312 12.61 -2.97 -6.60
N SER A 313 11.32 -3.28 -6.61
CA SER A 313 10.50 -3.25 -7.84
C SER A 313 10.35 -1.83 -8.40
N ALA A 314 10.17 -0.82 -7.55
CA ALA A 314 10.20 0.59 -7.96
C ALA A 314 11.58 1.01 -8.50
N ALA A 315 12.68 0.55 -7.88
CA ALA A 315 14.03 0.82 -8.35
C ALA A 315 14.31 0.17 -9.71
N VAL A 316 13.86 -1.07 -9.94
CA VAL A 316 13.97 -1.74 -11.25
C VAL A 316 13.21 -0.94 -12.32
N SER A 317 11.99 -0.50 -12.01
CA SER A 317 11.21 0.35 -12.91
C SER A 317 11.97 1.63 -13.28
N LEU A 318 12.62 2.29 -12.31
CA LEU A 318 13.42 3.49 -12.53
C LEU A 318 14.65 3.23 -13.40
N VAL A 319 15.39 2.16 -13.13
CA VAL A 319 16.57 1.77 -13.91
C VAL A 319 16.18 1.50 -15.36
N VAL A 320 15.09 0.76 -15.58
CA VAL A 320 14.59 0.45 -16.92
C VAL A 320 14.13 1.71 -17.65
N PHE A 321 13.40 2.61 -16.98
CA PHE A 321 12.99 3.89 -17.55
C PHE A 321 14.20 4.70 -18.02
N VAL A 322 15.19 4.91 -17.14
CA VAL A 322 16.39 5.71 -17.44
C VAL A 322 17.21 5.07 -18.55
N LEU A 323 17.40 3.76 -18.52
CA LEU A 323 18.19 3.02 -19.51
C LEU A 323 17.57 3.15 -20.91
N ILE A 324 16.27 2.93 -21.05
CA ILE A 324 15.60 2.99 -22.35
C ILE A 324 15.51 4.44 -22.84
N GLN A 325 15.22 5.38 -21.94
CA GLN A 325 15.22 6.80 -22.26
C GLN A 325 16.59 7.28 -22.77
N PHE A 326 17.69 6.74 -22.22
CA PHE A 326 19.04 7.03 -22.68
C PHE A 326 19.35 6.38 -24.03
N LEU A 327 18.98 5.11 -24.23
CA LEU A 327 19.21 4.38 -25.49
C LEU A 327 18.40 4.97 -26.67
N GLU A 328 17.23 5.53 -26.42
CA GLU A 328 16.40 6.19 -27.43
C GLU A 328 16.65 7.70 -27.54
N ARG A 329 17.66 8.24 -26.84
CA ARG A 329 17.93 9.68 -26.84
C ARG A 329 18.26 10.22 -28.24
N GLU A 330 19.06 9.49 -29.01
CA GLU A 330 19.54 9.91 -30.35
C GLU A 330 18.55 9.59 -31.47
N LYS A 331 17.48 8.84 -31.19
CA LYS A 331 16.49 8.45 -32.20
C LYS A 331 15.42 9.51 -32.39
N SER A 332 14.91 9.63 -33.62
CA SER A 332 13.68 10.37 -33.90
C SER A 332 12.51 9.70 -33.16
N LEU A 333 11.48 10.49 -32.79
CA LEU A 333 10.26 9.98 -32.13
C LEU A 333 9.62 8.82 -32.93
N ASP A 334 9.66 8.92 -34.26
CA ASP A 334 9.10 7.91 -35.18
C ASP A 334 9.92 6.61 -35.26
N ASP A 335 11.19 6.63 -34.85
CA ASP A 335 12.12 5.48 -34.89
C ASP A 335 12.26 4.77 -33.52
N SER A 336 11.43 5.14 -32.54
CA SER A 336 11.40 4.46 -31.24
C SER A 336 10.96 3.01 -31.43
N TRP A 337 11.51 2.09 -30.64
CA TRP A 337 11.36 0.64 -30.88
C TRP A 337 9.90 0.15 -30.95
N LEU A 338 8.99 0.87 -30.29
CA LEU A 338 7.56 0.51 -30.20
C LEU A 338 6.62 1.39 -31.05
N VAL A 339 7.13 2.48 -31.66
CA VAL A 339 6.34 3.37 -32.54
C VAL A 339 6.10 2.74 -33.93
N SER A 340 6.75 1.60 -34.20
CA SER A 340 6.40 0.67 -35.27
C SER A 340 4.95 0.14 -35.16
N TRP A 341 4.35 0.12 -33.96
CA TRP A 341 2.98 -0.35 -33.77
C TRP A 341 2.01 0.83 -33.86
N SER A 342 1.07 0.75 -34.80
CA SER A 342 0.16 1.87 -35.16
C SER A 342 -0.67 2.42 -34.01
N TRP A 343 -0.91 1.62 -32.97
CA TRP A 343 -1.71 1.99 -31.79
C TRP A 343 -0.90 2.65 -30.65
N MET A 344 0.44 2.70 -30.76
CA MET A 344 1.33 3.33 -29.78
C MET A 344 1.88 4.69 -30.22
N ARG A 345 1.47 5.19 -31.40
CA ARG A 345 1.82 6.55 -31.84
C ARG A 345 1.15 7.55 -30.89
N PRO A 346 1.90 8.55 -30.37
CA PRO A 346 1.28 9.61 -29.60
C PRO A 346 0.20 10.28 -30.45
N CYS A 347 -1.01 10.40 -29.90
CA CYS A 347 -2.08 11.13 -30.56
C CYS A 347 -1.64 12.59 -30.63
N VAL A 348 -1.49 13.14 -31.83
CA VAL A 348 -1.30 14.58 -32.00
C VAL A 348 -2.64 15.22 -31.66
N ILE A 349 -2.73 15.86 -30.49
CA ILE A 349 -3.82 16.78 -30.20
C ILE A 349 -3.44 18.06 -30.93
N GLU A 350 -4.08 18.31 -32.09
CA GLU A 350 -4.00 19.62 -32.74
C GLU A 350 -4.66 20.63 -31.80
N ALA A 351 -3.84 21.44 -31.13
CA ALA A 351 -4.33 22.64 -30.46
C ALA A 351 -4.76 23.61 -31.57
N ASP A 352 -6.07 23.68 -31.84
CA ASP A 352 -6.64 24.68 -32.72
C ASP A 352 -6.54 26.04 -32.01
N VAL A 353 -5.40 26.73 -32.19
CA VAL A 353 -5.19 28.09 -31.73
C VAL A 353 -5.87 29.02 -32.73
N ASP A 354 -7.19 29.11 -32.63
CA ASP A 354 -7.98 30.02 -33.45
C ASP A 354 -7.97 31.42 -32.81
N ASP A 355 -6.96 32.19 -33.18
CA ASP A 355 -6.72 33.56 -32.75
C ASP A 355 -7.66 34.54 -33.46
N LYS A 356 -8.98 34.48 -33.17
CA LYS A 356 -9.96 35.52 -33.55
C LYS A 356 -11.05 35.71 -32.51
N HIS A 357 -10.75 36.49 -31.47
CA HIS A 357 -11.79 37.17 -30.69
C HIS A 357 -12.45 38.28 -31.54
N ASN A 358 -13.68 38.02 -32.00
CA ASN A 358 -14.70 39.05 -32.14
C ASN A 358 -16.05 38.46 -31.71
N GLY A 359 -16.72 39.16 -30.79
CA GLY A 359 -17.73 38.59 -29.92
C GLY A 359 -18.94 37.97 -30.61
N ALA A 360 -19.31 36.79 -30.13
CA ALA A 360 -20.67 36.25 -30.13
C ALA A 360 -20.75 35.17 -29.03
N MET A 361 -21.90 35.13 -28.35
CA MET A 361 -22.33 34.14 -27.35
C MET A 361 -21.72 32.74 -27.55
N ILE A 362 -21.07 32.23 -26.49
CA ILE A 362 -20.69 30.82 -26.39
C ILE A 362 -21.88 30.08 -25.78
N ASP A 363 -22.55 29.28 -26.61
CA ASP A 363 -23.45 28.22 -26.18
C ASP A 363 -22.64 27.16 -25.39
N ASP A 364 -23.21 26.75 -24.26
CA ASP A 364 -22.74 25.66 -23.39
C ASP A 364 -22.78 24.32 -24.15
N ASP A 365 -21.68 23.87 -24.78
CA ASP A 365 -21.59 22.47 -25.26
C ASP A 365 -20.17 21.96 -25.63
N ASN A 366 -19.11 22.44 -24.99
CA ASN A 366 -17.77 21.83 -25.12
C ASN A 366 -17.09 21.65 -23.75
N PHE A 367 -17.44 20.55 -23.09
CA PHE A 367 -16.70 20.03 -21.94
C PHE A 367 -15.86 18.84 -22.44
N ALA A 368 -14.59 19.10 -22.75
CA ALA A 368 -13.59 18.07 -22.97
C ALA A 368 -12.35 18.41 -22.15
N ASP A 369 -12.03 17.51 -21.24
CA ASP A 369 -10.79 17.44 -20.49
C ASP A 369 -9.60 17.34 -21.45
N ASP A 370 -8.87 18.44 -21.65
CA ASP A 370 -7.56 18.42 -22.29
C ASP A 370 -6.50 18.90 -21.29
N ALA A 371 -5.73 17.95 -20.77
CA ALA A 371 -4.49 18.24 -20.07
C ALA A 371 -3.48 18.81 -21.09
N VAL A 372 -3.27 20.12 -21.03
CA VAL A 372 -2.34 20.85 -21.89
C VAL A 372 -0.90 20.39 -21.62
N ILE A 373 -0.29 19.71 -22.59
CA ILE A 373 1.17 19.57 -22.69
C ILE A 373 1.64 20.64 -23.67
N VAL A 374 2.16 21.75 -23.15
CA VAL A 374 2.78 22.80 -23.97
C VAL A 374 4.10 22.27 -24.52
N SER A 375 4.24 22.25 -25.85
CA SER A 375 5.51 21.99 -26.54
C SER A 375 6.56 23.03 -26.12
N PRO A 376 7.85 22.68 -25.91
CA PRO A 376 8.89 23.64 -25.55
C PRO A 376 9.27 24.64 -26.66
N SER A 377 8.57 24.65 -27.81
CA SER A 377 8.91 25.50 -28.95
C SER A 377 8.47 26.97 -28.83
N ASP A 378 7.66 27.34 -27.83
CA ASP A 378 7.12 28.71 -27.71
C ASP A 378 7.63 29.51 -26.49
N VAL A 379 8.76 29.11 -25.90
CA VAL A 379 9.52 30.02 -25.01
C VAL A 379 10.38 30.92 -25.90
N GLY A 380 9.70 31.88 -26.53
CA GLY A 380 10.32 33.04 -27.13
C GLY A 380 11.11 33.82 -26.08
N VAL A 381 12.29 34.25 -26.50
CA VAL A 381 13.19 35.17 -25.81
C VAL A 381 12.43 36.42 -25.38
N GLU A 382 12.36 36.66 -24.07
CA GLU A 382 12.61 37.96 -23.43
C GLU A 382 12.93 37.81 -21.93
#